data_AF-A0A023GB64-F1
#
_entry.id   AF-A0A023GB64-F1
#
_cell.length_a   1.000
_cell.length_b   1.000
_cell.length_c   1.000
_cell.angle_alpha   90.00
_cell.angle_beta   90.00
_cell.angle_gamma   90.00
#
_symmetry.space_group_name_H-M   'P 1'
#
loop_
_entity.id
_entity.type
_entity.pdbx_description
1 polymer ?
#
loop_
_entity_poly.entity_id
_entity_poly.type
_entity_poly.pdbx_seq_one_letter_code
_entity_poly.pdbx_strand_id
1 'polypeptide(L)'
;MADLAEHILQHVAEHGACDSLQLGRILNVDHQKVVGAIKSIQAFGDVLRVEQQSGEHWELTAEGTEVCSQGSPEGRLVRRLGPDGLPRASLGKGDQLGLSKALALNWVKLDKERGTVLPIHPEPPLDTVQASLCQVRDGHAHLLDEGQRQDLKRRKLLRQVVVKSYRLEQGEHFATQLSKPETDLTAELLANGAWRQRPFKAYNFAALGQPTDGGHLHPLLQVRSEVRQIFLEMGFTEMSTSRYVESAFWNFDALFQPQQHPA
;
A
#
# COMPACT_ATOMS: atom_id res chain seq x y z
N MET A 1 14.34 -19.43 20.66
CA MET A 1 13.70 -19.35 19.33
C MET A 1 14.66 -18.57 18.46
N ALA A 2 15.55 -19.27 17.74
CA ALA A 2 16.51 -18.62 16.86
C ALA A 2 15.75 -17.84 15.78
N ASP A 3 16.22 -16.63 15.51
CA ASP A 3 15.51 -15.65 14.69
C ASP A 3 15.31 -16.24 13.29
N LEU A 4 14.15 -16.01 12.66
CA LEU A 4 13.90 -16.47 11.28
C LEU A 4 15.00 -15.93 10.35
N ALA A 5 15.55 -14.77 10.68
CA ALA A 5 16.70 -14.17 10.02
C ALA A 5 17.97 -15.04 10.05
N GLU A 6 18.30 -15.63 11.20
CA GLU A 6 19.51 -16.47 11.34
C GLU A 6 19.39 -17.76 10.52
N HIS A 7 18.21 -18.38 10.49
CA HIS A 7 17.97 -19.58 9.67
C HIS A 7 18.05 -19.28 8.17
N ILE A 8 17.53 -18.12 7.74
CA ILE A 8 17.65 -17.68 6.34
C ILE A 8 19.13 -17.49 5.98
N LEU A 9 19.92 -16.85 6.85
CA LEU A 9 21.34 -16.68 6.62
C LEU A 9 22.12 -17.98 6.61
N GLN A 10 21.84 -18.90 7.53
CA GLN A 10 22.46 -20.23 7.51
C GLN A 10 22.15 -20.97 6.21
N HIS A 11 20.90 -20.89 5.73
CA HIS A 11 20.52 -21.52 4.47
C HIS A 11 21.26 -20.91 3.28
N VAL A 12 21.37 -19.57 3.21
CA VAL A 12 22.15 -18.86 2.18
C VAL A 12 23.65 -19.18 2.27
N ALA A 13 24.17 -19.42 3.48
CA ALA A 13 25.57 -19.81 3.68
C ALA A 13 25.86 -21.20 3.13
N GLU A 14 24.94 -22.15 3.34
CA GLU A 14 25.11 -23.56 2.96
C GLU A 14 24.76 -23.84 1.48
N HIS A 15 23.72 -23.19 0.96
CA HIS A 15 23.14 -23.50 -0.36
C HIS A 15 23.37 -22.40 -1.41
N GLY A 16 23.92 -21.25 -1.00
CA GLY A 16 24.17 -20.12 -1.88
C GLY A 16 22.91 -19.31 -2.22
N ALA A 17 22.81 -18.87 -3.47
CA ALA A 17 21.73 -18.00 -3.92
C ALA A 17 20.36 -18.71 -3.87
N CYS A 18 19.35 -18.08 -3.26
CA CYS A 18 18.03 -18.69 -3.08
C CYS A 18 16.87 -17.70 -3.29
N ASP A 19 15.69 -18.21 -3.66
CA ASP A 19 14.47 -17.41 -3.77
C ASP A 19 13.65 -17.46 -2.47
N SER A 20 13.12 -16.32 -2.05
CA SER A 20 12.24 -16.18 -0.87
C SER A 20 10.98 -17.07 -0.89
N LEU A 21 10.39 -17.34 -2.05
CA LEU A 21 9.28 -18.29 -2.20
C LEU A 21 9.72 -19.72 -1.93
N GLN A 22 10.93 -20.09 -2.36
CA GLN A 22 11.50 -21.41 -2.09
C GLN A 22 11.83 -21.54 -0.60
N LEU A 23 12.43 -20.50 -0.01
CA LEU A 23 12.69 -20.43 1.43
C LEU A 23 11.41 -20.57 2.27
N GLY A 24 10.31 -19.92 1.88
CA GLY A 24 9.02 -20.09 2.57
C GLY A 24 8.55 -21.54 2.58
N ARG A 25 8.76 -22.28 1.48
CA ARG A 25 8.43 -23.72 1.39
C ARG A 25 9.37 -24.58 2.22
N ILE A 26 10.68 -24.32 2.16
CA ILE A 26 11.71 -25.10 2.87
C ILE A 26 11.57 -24.93 4.39
N LEU A 27 11.38 -23.69 4.85
CA LEU A 27 11.26 -23.36 6.26
C LEU A 27 9.85 -23.60 6.80
N ASN A 28 8.88 -23.95 5.93
CA ASN A 28 7.46 -24.08 6.25
C ASN A 28 6.89 -22.83 6.93
N VAL A 29 7.25 -21.65 6.42
CA VAL A 29 6.83 -20.35 6.93
C VAL A 29 6.14 -19.57 5.80
N ASP A 30 5.10 -18.83 6.16
CA ASP A 30 4.42 -17.92 5.22
C ASP A 30 5.40 -16.94 4.56
N HIS A 31 5.24 -16.74 3.24
CA HIS A 31 6.12 -15.89 2.44
C HIS A 31 6.24 -14.47 3.01
N GLN A 32 5.17 -13.91 3.57
CA GLN A 32 5.21 -12.54 4.13
C GLN A 32 6.16 -12.44 5.33
N LYS A 33 6.26 -13.50 6.15
CA LYS A 33 7.20 -13.53 7.29
C LYS A 33 8.64 -13.63 6.81
N VAL A 34 8.90 -14.42 5.75
CA VAL A 34 10.22 -14.51 5.11
C VAL A 34 10.62 -13.15 4.53
N VAL A 35 9.72 -12.47 3.82
CA VAL A 35 9.95 -11.11 3.31
C VAL A 35 10.22 -10.12 4.44
N GLY A 36 9.49 -10.21 5.55
CA GLY A 36 9.72 -9.41 6.75
C GLY A 36 11.12 -9.63 7.33
N ALA A 37 11.56 -10.88 7.45
CA ALA A 37 12.90 -11.22 7.92
C ALA A 37 14.00 -10.73 6.96
N ILE A 38 13.83 -10.88 5.64
CA ILE A 38 14.77 -10.36 4.64
C ILE A 38 14.95 -8.84 4.80
N LYS A 39 13.85 -8.09 4.91
CA LYS A 39 13.91 -6.64 5.15
C LYS A 39 14.59 -6.29 6.46
N SER A 40 14.34 -7.08 7.51
CA SER A 40 15.05 -6.93 8.77
C SER A 40 16.55 -7.13 8.58
N ILE A 41 17.00 -8.15 7.84
CA ILE A 41 18.43 -8.39 7.56
C ILE A 41 19.05 -7.24 6.77
N GLN A 42 18.37 -6.72 5.75
CA GLN A 42 18.83 -5.55 4.99
C GLN A 42 19.01 -4.30 5.86
N ALA A 43 18.26 -4.17 6.96
CA ALA A 43 18.42 -3.05 7.88
C ALA A 43 19.76 -3.06 8.63
N PHE A 44 20.47 -4.19 8.66
CA PHE A 44 21.80 -4.33 9.26
C PHE A 44 22.93 -3.98 8.29
N GLY A 45 22.61 -3.47 7.10
CA GLY A 45 23.56 -3.11 6.05
C GLY A 45 23.64 -4.17 4.96
N ASP A 46 24.79 -4.25 4.30
CA ASP A 46 25.02 -5.10 3.12
C ASP A 46 25.34 -6.55 3.48
N VAL A 47 24.56 -7.13 4.41
CA VAL A 47 24.67 -8.54 4.83
C VAL A 47 24.15 -9.46 3.72
N LEU A 48 23.05 -9.08 3.05
CA LEU A 48 22.47 -9.80 1.92
C LEU A 48 22.30 -8.86 0.74
N ARG A 49 22.72 -9.32 -0.45
CA ARG A 49 22.31 -8.70 -1.71
C ARG A 49 20.93 -9.26 -2.05
N VAL A 50 19.95 -8.36 -2.14
CA VAL A 50 18.56 -8.72 -2.39
C VAL A 50 18.10 -8.08 -3.68
N GLU A 51 17.73 -8.91 -4.65
CA GLU A 51 17.16 -8.47 -5.92
C GLU A 51 15.68 -8.84 -5.97
N GLN A 52 14.82 -7.85 -6.19
CA GLN A 52 13.39 -8.09 -6.31
C GLN A 52 13.08 -8.66 -7.70
N GLN A 53 12.36 -9.78 -7.72
CA GLN A 53 11.86 -10.42 -8.93
C GLN A 53 10.33 -10.41 -8.91
N SER A 54 9.71 -10.23 -10.06
CA SER A 54 8.26 -10.30 -10.21
C SER A 54 7.89 -11.34 -11.24
N GLY A 55 7.16 -12.37 -10.80
CA GLY A 55 6.45 -13.27 -11.69
C GLY A 55 5.00 -12.82 -11.85
N GLU A 56 4.48 -12.95 -13.06
CA GLU A 56 3.07 -12.72 -13.33
C GLU A 56 2.45 -14.02 -13.81
N HIS A 57 1.35 -14.42 -13.18
CA HIS A 57 0.51 -15.51 -13.68
C HIS A 57 -0.96 -15.12 -13.63
N TRP A 58 -1.74 -15.83 -14.43
CA TRP A 58 -3.18 -15.62 -14.52
C TRP A 58 -3.89 -16.67 -13.69
N GLU A 59 -4.73 -16.21 -12.78
CA GLU A 59 -5.60 -17.08 -11.98
C GLU A 59 -7.05 -16.86 -12.39
N LEU A 60 -7.83 -17.94 -12.31
CA LEU A 60 -9.29 -17.87 -12.40
C LEU A 60 -9.85 -17.22 -11.14
N THR A 61 -10.84 -16.36 -11.30
CA THR A 61 -11.64 -15.89 -10.17
C THR A 61 -12.64 -16.96 -9.74
N ALA A 62 -13.31 -16.77 -8.59
CA ALA A 62 -14.38 -17.68 -8.17
C ALA A 62 -15.45 -17.83 -9.27
N GLU A 63 -15.90 -16.72 -9.85
CA GLU A 63 -16.83 -16.71 -11.00
C GLU A 63 -16.23 -17.38 -12.25
N GLY A 64 -14.95 -17.15 -12.56
CA GLY A 64 -14.26 -17.82 -13.67
C GLY A 64 -14.16 -19.34 -13.50
N THR A 65 -14.02 -19.81 -12.27
CA THR A 65 -13.98 -21.24 -11.94
C THR A 65 -15.36 -21.88 -12.11
N GLU A 66 -16.42 -21.22 -11.65
CA GLU A 66 -17.79 -21.63 -11.90
C GLU A 66 -18.09 -21.69 -13.40
N VAL A 67 -17.68 -20.67 -14.17
CA VAL A 67 -17.87 -20.63 -15.62
C VAL A 67 -17.12 -21.74 -16.34
N CYS A 68 -15.88 -22.09 -15.94
CA CYS A 68 -15.19 -23.23 -16.55
C CYS A 68 -15.93 -24.56 -16.27
N SER A 69 -16.49 -24.73 -15.07
CA SER A 69 -17.21 -25.97 -14.70
C SER A 69 -18.62 -26.09 -15.29
N GLN A 70 -19.39 -25.00 -15.34
CA GLN A 70 -20.81 -25.00 -15.70
C GLN A 70 -21.10 -24.39 -17.09
N GLY A 71 -20.11 -23.77 -17.73
CA GLY A 71 -20.26 -23.02 -18.97
C GLY A 71 -20.52 -21.53 -18.73
N SER A 72 -20.28 -20.72 -19.76
CA SER A 72 -20.51 -19.28 -19.72
C SER A 72 -22.00 -18.95 -19.55
N PRO A 73 -22.35 -17.78 -18.98
CA PRO A 73 -23.75 -17.34 -18.89
C PRO A 73 -24.47 -17.34 -20.25
N GLU A 74 -23.79 -16.94 -21.32
CA GLU A 74 -24.29 -16.96 -22.70
C GLU A 74 -24.44 -18.40 -23.24
N GLY A 75 -23.45 -19.27 -23.04
CA GLY A 75 -23.51 -20.68 -23.45
C GLY A 75 -24.57 -21.49 -22.71
N ARG A 76 -24.74 -21.25 -21.39
CA ARG A 76 -25.81 -21.85 -20.58
C ARG A 76 -27.20 -21.41 -21.04
N LEU A 77 -27.36 -20.13 -21.38
CA LEU A 77 -28.61 -19.60 -21.89
C LEU A 77 -28.97 -20.26 -23.22
N VAL A 78 -28.04 -20.33 -24.18
CA VAL A 78 -28.27 -20.95 -25.49
C VAL A 78 -28.55 -22.44 -25.39
N ARG A 79 -27.83 -23.18 -24.53
CA ARG A 79 -28.11 -24.61 -24.30
C ARG A 79 -29.50 -24.86 -23.68
N ARG A 80 -30.03 -23.90 -22.92
CA ARG A 80 -31.37 -23.96 -22.32
C ARG A 80 -32.47 -23.49 -23.27
N LEU A 81 -32.12 -22.77 -24.34
CA LEU A 81 -33.05 -22.35 -25.38
C LEU A 81 -33.33 -23.55 -26.30
N GLY A 82 -34.55 -24.08 -26.23
CA GLY A 82 -35.08 -25.01 -27.24
C GLY A 82 -35.45 -24.28 -28.54
N PRO A 83 -35.90 -25.00 -29.59
CA PRO A 83 -36.31 -24.41 -30.87
C PRO A 83 -37.44 -23.38 -30.73
N ASP A 84 -38.29 -23.49 -29.71
CA ASP A 84 -39.41 -22.58 -29.43
C ASP A 84 -39.03 -21.35 -28.60
N GLY A 85 -37.78 -21.25 -28.14
CA GLY A 85 -37.28 -20.14 -27.33
C GLY A 85 -37.80 -20.08 -25.90
N LEU A 86 -37.35 -19.07 -25.15
CA LEU A 86 -37.79 -18.81 -23.77
C LEU A 86 -38.33 -17.38 -23.62
N PRO A 87 -39.42 -17.16 -22.87
CA PRO A 87 -39.92 -15.82 -22.61
C PRO A 87 -38.93 -15.03 -21.74
N ARG A 88 -38.72 -13.75 -22.04
CA ARG A 88 -37.77 -12.89 -21.30
C ARG A 88 -38.10 -12.78 -19.80
N ALA A 89 -39.36 -12.95 -19.43
CA ALA A 89 -39.84 -12.87 -18.04
C ALA A 89 -39.37 -14.04 -17.15
N SER A 90 -39.00 -15.20 -17.73
CA SER A 90 -38.53 -16.36 -16.96
C SER A 90 -37.02 -16.35 -16.72
N LEU A 91 -36.31 -15.31 -17.14
CA LEU A 91 -34.85 -15.22 -17.02
C LEU A 91 -34.43 -14.63 -15.67
N GLY A 92 -33.59 -15.36 -14.94
CA GLY A 92 -32.99 -14.88 -13.69
C GLY A 92 -31.93 -13.80 -13.91
N LYS A 93 -31.41 -13.20 -12.83
CA LYS A 93 -30.40 -12.14 -12.89
C LYS A 93 -29.12 -12.55 -13.65
N GLY A 94 -28.66 -13.80 -13.49
CA GLY A 94 -27.50 -14.34 -14.22
C GLY A 94 -27.76 -14.56 -15.71
N ASP A 95 -29.01 -14.85 -16.08
CA ASP A 95 -29.41 -15.09 -17.46
C ASP A 95 -29.59 -13.80 -18.25
N GLN A 96 -29.95 -12.70 -17.57
CA GLN A 96 -29.98 -11.36 -18.18
C GLN A 96 -28.58 -10.89 -18.63
N LEU A 97 -27.55 -11.25 -17.87
CA LEU A 97 -26.14 -10.99 -18.24
C LEU A 97 -25.70 -11.86 -19.41
N GLY A 98 -26.15 -13.11 -19.47
CA GLY A 98 -25.94 -13.99 -20.62
C GLY A 98 -26.66 -13.51 -21.88
N LEU A 99 -27.88 -12.98 -21.75
CA LEU A 99 -28.70 -12.50 -22.87
C LEU A 99 -28.07 -11.31 -23.59
N SER A 100 -27.56 -10.32 -22.86
CA SER A 100 -26.93 -9.14 -23.47
C SER A 100 -25.68 -9.52 -24.28
N LYS A 101 -24.91 -10.49 -23.80
CA LYS A 101 -23.73 -11.02 -24.48
C LYS A 101 -24.08 -11.93 -25.65
N ALA A 102 -25.08 -12.79 -25.51
CA ALA A 102 -25.57 -13.65 -26.57
C ALA A 102 -26.17 -12.84 -27.74
N LEU A 103 -26.82 -11.70 -27.46
CA LEU A 103 -27.26 -10.74 -28.48
C LEU A 103 -26.08 -10.08 -29.20
N ALA A 104 -25.04 -9.66 -28.46
CA ALA A 104 -23.84 -9.05 -29.04
C ALA A 104 -23.03 -10.05 -29.90
N LEU A 105 -23.08 -11.34 -29.58
CA LEU A 105 -22.44 -12.43 -30.32
C LEU A 105 -23.31 -13.00 -31.45
N ASN A 106 -24.51 -12.45 -31.69
CA ASN A 106 -25.49 -12.96 -32.67
C ASN A 106 -25.87 -14.43 -32.48
N TRP A 107 -25.87 -14.94 -31.24
CA TRP A 107 -26.31 -16.31 -30.94
C TRP A 107 -27.83 -16.41 -30.80
N VAL A 108 -28.48 -15.28 -30.51
CA VAL A 108 -29.87 -15.20 -30.09
C VAL A 108 -30.53 -13.96 -30.69
N LYS A 109 -31.81 -14.04 -31.07
CA LYS A 109 -32.65 -12.94 -31.55
C LYS A 109 -33.83 -12.72 -30.61
N LEU A 110 -34.18 -11.47 -30.37
CA LEU A 110 -35.37 -11.11 -29.60
C LEU A 110 -36.56 -10.93 -30.56
N ASP A 111 -37.61 -11.73 -30.37
CA ASP A 111 -38.88 -11.53 -31.04
C ASP A 111 -39.71 -10.47 -30.28
N LYS A 112 -39.98 -9.35 -30.95
CA LYS A 112 -40.70 -8.20 -30.37
C LYS A 112 -42.20 -8.46 -30.22
N GLU A 113 -42.76 -9.43 -30.95
CA GLU A 113 -44.20 -9.71 -30.93
C GLU A 113 -44.59 -10.65 -29.78
N ARG A 114 -43.70 -11.59 -29.42
CA ARG A 114 -43.94 -12.58 -28.35
C ARG A 114 -43.12 -12.32 -27.08
N GLY A 115 -42.17 -11.39 -27.10
CA GLY A 115 -41.25 -11.14 -25.99
C GLY A 115 -40.35 -12.35 -25.68
N THR A 116 -40.18 -13.24 -26.66
CA THR A 116 -39.41 -14.48 -26.56
C THR A 116 -38.03 -14.31 -27.16
N VAL A 117 -37.09 -15.03 -26.54
CA VAL A 117 -35.69 -15.10 -26.91
C VAL A 117 -35.52 -16.37 -27.74
N LEU A 118 -35.13 -16.24 -29.02
CA LEU A 118 -35.01 -17.35 -29.96
C LEU A 118 -33.54 -17.57 -30.36
N PRO A 119 -33.05 -18.81 -30.48
CA PRO A 119 -31.72 -19.07 -31.03
C PRO A 119 -31.68 -18.73 -32.53
N ILE A 120 -30.56 -18.14 -33.00
CA ILE A 120 -30.37 -17.82 -34.43
C ILE A 120 -29.94 -19.07 -35.22
N HIS A 121 -29.20 -19.96 -34.59
CA HIS A 121 -28.73 -21.20 -35.19
C HIS A 121 -29.40 -22.43 -34.52
N PRO A 122 -29.68 -23.50 -35.29
CA PRO A 122 -30.32 -24.71 -34.77
C PRO A 122 -29.39 -25.52 -33.86
N GLU A 123 -28.07 -25.36 -33.99
CA GLU A 123 -27.07 -25.95 -33.10
C GLU A 123 -26.42 -24.88 -32.22
N PRO A 124 -26.20 -25.15 -30.92
CA PRO A 124 -25.55 -24.21 -30.03
C PRO A 124 -24.09 -24.01 -30.45
N PRO A 125 -23.62 -22.77 -30.64
CA PRO A 125 -22.23 -22.50 -30.97
C PRO A 125 -21.30 -22.95 -29.82
N LEU A 126 -20.05 -23.27 -30.16
CA LEU A 126 -19.05 -23.67 -29.16
C LEU A 126 -18.81 -22.53 -28.17
N ASP A 127 -18.81 -22.86 -26.87
CA ASP A 127 -18.53 -21.91 -25.80
C ASP A 127 -17.04 -21.57 -25.74
N THR A 128 -16.63 -20.60 -26.55
CA THR A 128 -15.25 -20.13 -26.65
C THR A 128 -14.72 -19.57 -25.32
N VAL A 129 -15.60 -18.99 -24.50
CA VAL A 129 -15.26 -18.42 -23.18
C VAL A 129 -14.96 -19.53 -22.19
N GLN A 130 -15.80 -20.58 -22.13
CA GLN A 130 -15.56 -21.74 -21.29
C GLN A 130 -14.26 -22.46 -21.69
N ALA A 131 -14.06 -22.70 -22.99
CA ALA A 131 -12.85 -23.34 -23.50
C ALA A 131 -11.58 -22.58 -23.12
N SER A 132 -11.60 -21.24 -23.27
CA SER A 132 -10.48 -20.38 -22.89
C SER A 132 -10.18 -20.41 -21.39
N LEU A 133 -11.22 -20.42 -20.55
CA LEU A 133 -11.03 -20.47 -19.09
C LEU A 133 -10.52 -21.83 -18.61
N CYS A 134 -10.96 -22.92 -19.23
CA CYS A 134 -10.45 -24.25 -18.90
C CYS A 134 -9.00 -24.43 -19.39
N GLN A 135 -8.60 -23.83 -20.51
CA GLN A 135 -7.18 -23.75 -20.90
C GLN A 135 -6.34 -22.97 -19.86
N VAL A 136 -6.89 -21.90 -19.26
CA VAL A 136 -6.21 -21.18 -18.17
C VAL A 136 -6.09 -22.04 -16.91
N ARG A 137 -7.15 -22.78 -16.56
CA ARG A 137 -7.14 -23.72 -15.42
C ARG A 137 -6.04 -24.76 -15.56
N ASP A 138 -5.85 -25.28 -16.77
CA ASP A 138 -4.89 -26.33 -17.08
C ASP A 138 -3.45 -25.78 -17.24
N GLY A 139 -3.21 -24.49 -16.92
CA GLY A 139 -1.89 -23.86 -16.90
C GLY A 139 -1.45 -23.26 -18.25
N HIS A 140 -2.30 -23.31 -19.27
CA HIS A 140 -2.01 -22.84 -20.62
C HIS A 140 -2.48 -21.40 -20.89
N ALA A 141 -2.43 -20.53 -19.87
CA ALA A 141 -2.84 -19.13 -20.00
C ALA A 141 -2.04 -18.34 -21.06
N HIS A 142 -0.83 -18.81 -21.40
CA HIS A 142 0.03 -18.21 -22.42
C HIS A 142 -0.46 -18.45 -23.86
N LEU A 143 -1.34 -19.42 -24.09
CA LEU A 143 -1.90 -19.73 -25.42
C LEU A 143 -3.06 -18.80 -25.82
N LEU A 144 -3.61 -18.03 -24.89
CA LEU A 144 -4.69 -17.08 -25.17
C LEU A 144 -4.15 -15.80 -25.80
N ASP A 145 -4.86 -15.23 -26.77
CA ASP A 145 -4.52 -13.93 -27.34
C ASP A 145 -4.64 -12.80 -26.32
N GLU A 146 -3.84 -11.75 -26.46
CA GLU A 146 -3.86 -10.61 -25.52
C GLU A 146 -5.24 -9.95 -25.44
N GLY A 147 -5.95 -9.82 -26.58
CA GLY A 147 -7.31 -9.31 -26.63
C GLY A 147 -8.32 -10.18 -25.84
N GLN A 148 -8.16 -11.51 -25.88
CA GLN A 148 -9.01 -12.43 -25.11
C GLN A 148 -8.73 -12.30 -23.61
N ARG A 149 -7.47 -12.21 -23.19
CA ARG A 149 -7.11 -12.02 -21.78
C ARG A 149 -7.64 -10.71 -21.21
N GLN A 150 -7.56 -9.61 -21.97
CA GLN A 150 -8.09 -8.32 -21.56
C GLN A 150 -9.62 -8.33 -21.45
N ASP A 151 -10.33 -8.96 -22.38
CA ASP A 151 -11.79 -9.11 -22.30
C ASP A 151 -12.21 -9.96 -21.09
N LEU A 152 -11.55 -11.09 -20.85
CA LEU A 152 -11.82 -11.95 -19.69
C LEU A 152 -11.49 -11.28 -18.35
N LYS A 153 -10.44 -10.44 -18.30
CA LYS A 153 -10.11 -9.58 -17.15
C LYS A 153 -11.19 -8.52 -16.91
N ARG A 154 -11.65 -7.84 -17.97
CA ARG A 154 -12.76 -6.85 -17.89
C ARG A 154 -14.06 -7.49 -17.40
N ARG A 155 -14.31 -8.75 -17.79
CA ARG A 155 -15.45 -9.56 -17.34
C ARG A 155 -15.31 -10.11 -15.92
N LYS A 156 -14.20 -9.84 -15.22
CA LYS A 156 -13.89 -10.36 -13.87
C LYS A 156 -13.77 -11.89 -13.77
N LEU A 157 -13.55 -12.58 -14.90
CA LEU A 157 -13.39 -14.04 -14.96
C LEU A 157 -11.93 -14.46 -14.73
N LEU A 158 -10.99 -13.57 -15.05
CA LEU A 158 -9.56 -13.74 -14.82
C LEU A 158 -9.02 -12.62 -13.93
N ARG A 159 -8.07 -12.98 -13.08
CA ARG A 159 -7.27 -12.05 -12.28
C ARG A 159 -5.80 -12.27 -12.60
N GLN A 160 -5.10 -11.19 -12.91
CA GLN A 160 -3.65 -11.18 -13.03
C GLN A 160 -3.07 -11.09 -11.62
N VAL A 161 -2.31 -12.09 -11.22
CA VAL A 161 -1.64 -12.14 -9.92
C VAL A 161 -0.16 -11.88 -10.15
N VAL A 162 0.32 -10.80 -9.57
CA VAL A 162 1.74 -10.45 -9.56
C VAL A 162 2.34 -10.98 -8.28
N VAL A 163 3.14 -12.04 -8.39
CA VAL A 163 3.88 -12.61 -7.27
C VAL A 163 5.25 -11.95 -7.23
N LYS A 164 5.50 -11.18 -6.17
CA LYS A 164 6.81 -10.60 -5.90
C LYS A 164 7.62 -11.58 -5.08
N SER A 165 8.74 -12.02 -5.65
CA SER A 165 9.77 -12.76 -4.95
C SER A 165 11.04 -11.91 -4.84
N TYR A 166 11.97 -12.42 -4.06
CA TYR A 166 13.26 -11.81 -3.77
C TYR A 166 14.30 -12.90 -3.91
N ARG A 167 15.28 -12.64 -4.76
CA ARG A 167 16.49 -13.44 -4.89
C ARG A 167 17.50 -12.92 -3.89
N LEU A 168 17.99 -13.82 -3.03
CA LEU A 168 18.95 -13.53 -1.99
C LEU A 168 20.31 -14.09 -2.43
N GLU A 169 21.34 -13.26 -2.33
CA GLU A 169 22.73 -13.62 -2.52
C GLU A 169 23.56 -13.10 -1.34
N GLN A 170 24.73 -13.71 -1.12
CA GLN A 170 25.64 -13.27 -0.06
C GLN A 170 26.11 -11.84 -0.35
N GLY A 171 25.94 -10.93 0.63
CA GLY A 171 26.43 -9.55 0.53
C GLY A 171 27.92 -9.43 0.89
N GLU A 172 28.47 -8.22 0.78
CA GLU A 172 29.89 -7.95 1.09
C GLU A 172 30.22 -8.18 2.58
N HIS A 173 29.24 -7.96 3.46
CA HIS A 173 29.37 -8.15 4.91
C HIS A 173 28.52 -9.33 5.39
N PHE A 174 28.49 -10.43 4.63
CA PHE A 174 27.72 -11.61 4.97
C PHE A 174 28.20 -12.22 6.30
N ALA A 175 27.25 -12.38 7.23
CA ALA A 175 27.46 -13.02 8.52
C ALA A 175 26.27 -13.93 8.82
N THR A 176 26.50 -15.08 9.45
CA THR A 176 25.45 -16.04 9.83
C THR A 176 24.70 -15.63 11.10
N GLN A 177 25.27 -14.73 11.90
CA GLN A 177 24.67 -14.17 13.11
C GLN A 177 24.57 -12.66 12.98
N LEU A 178 23.36 -12.12 13.13
CA LEU A 178 23.15 -10.67 13.19
C LEU A 178 23.50 -10.18 14.59
N SER A 179 24.72 -9.70 14.78
CA SER A 179 25.00 -8.85 15.93
C SER A 179 24.38 -7.48 15.67
N LYS A 180 23.35 -7.10 16.44
CA LYS A 180 22.91 -5.71 16.50
C LYS A 180 24.11 -4.84 16.91
N PRO A 181 24.57 -3.90 16.05
CA PRO A 181 25.58 -2.96 16.49
C PRO A 181 25.01 -2.18 17.68
N GLU A 182 25.85 -1.97 18.69
CA GLU A 182 25.45 -1.23 19.88
C GLU A 182 25.09 0.21 19.46
N THR A 183 23.97 0.74 19.96
CA THR A 183 23.54 2.10 19.61
C THR A 183 24.31 3.13 20.40
N ASP A 184 24.50 2.85 21.70
CA ASP A 184 25.08 3.78 22.65
C ASP A 184 26.15 3.12 23.50
N LEU A 185 27.09 3.94 23.97
CA LEU A 185 28.11 3.52 24.90
C LEU A 185 27.52 3.45 26.31
N THR A 186 27.40 2.25 26.87
CA THR A 186 26.88 2.04 28.22
C THR A 186 28.00 1.99 29.26
N ALA A 187 27.66 2.24 30.53
CA ALA A 187 28.61 2.17 31.64
C ALA A 187 29.22 0.76 31.80
N GLU A 188 28.44 -0.29 31.52
CA GLU A 188 28.92 -1.68 31.56
C GLU A 188 29.95 -1.96 30.47
N LEU A 189 29.70 -1.48 29.24
CA LEU A 189 30.64 -1.59 28.11
C LEU A 189 31.97 -0.90 28.41
N LEU A 190 31.92 0.25 29.10
CA LEU A 190 33.11 0.95 29.57
C LEU A 190 33.87 0.16 30.64
N ALA A 191 33.15 -0.40 31.63
CA ALA A 191 33.75 -1.13 32.74
C ALA A 191 34.43 -2.45 32.30
N ASN A 192 33.85 -3.17 31.35
CA ASN A 192 34.39 -4.44 30.86
C ASN A 192 35.32 -4.31 29.64
N GLY A 193 35.45 -3.11 29.06
CA GLY A 193 36.30 -2.86 27.88
C GLY A 193 35.75 -3.42 26.56
N ALA A 194 34.54 -3.98 26.53
CA ALA A 194 33.93 -4.59 25.35
C ALA A 194 33.64 -3.57 24.23
N TRP A 195 33.57 -2.28 24.55
CA TRP A 195 33.42 -1.19 23.57
C TRP A 195 34.53 -1.18 22.50
N ARG A 196 35.71 -1.76 22.79
CA ARG A 196 36.82 -1.80 21.82
C ARG A 196 36.62 -2.83 20.71
N GLN A 197 35.81 -3.86 20.96
CA GLN A 197 35.66 -5.01 20.05
C GLN A 197 34.30 -5.03 19.35
N ARG A 198 33.31 -4.27 19.82
CA ARG A 198 31.96 -4.24 19.24
C ARG A 198 31.81 -3.10 18.23
N PRO A 199 31.17 -3.34 17.07
CA PRO A 199 30.81 -2.27 16.15
C PRO A 199 29.64 -1.45 16.72
N PHE A 200 29.77 -0.12 16.67
CA PHE A 200 28.69 0.81 17.03
C PHE A 200 27.96 1.29 15.77
N LYS A 201 26.67 1.56 15.92
CA LYS A 201 25.89 2.17 14.84
C LYS A 201 26.41 3.59 14.60
N ALA A 202 26.73 3.92 13.35
CA ALA A 202 27.18 5.27 13.00
C ALA A 202 26.10 6.31 13.33
N TYR A 203 26.49 7.38 14.02
CA TYR A 203 25.59 8.48 14.37
C TYR A 203 25.25 9.30 13.12
N ASN A 204 23.96 9.57 12.91
CA ASN A 204 23.52 10.38 11.78
C ASN A 204 23.62 11.87 12.11
N PHE A 205 24.73 12.50 11.74
CA PHE A 205 24.95 13.94 11.92
C PHE A 205 24.07 14.85 11.03
N ALA A 206 23.34 14.30 10.07
CA ALA A 206 22.42 15.08 9.23
C ALA A 206 21.01 15.23 9.85
N ALA A 207 20.69 14.49 10.90
CA ALA A 207 19.41 14.60 11.59
C ALA A 207 19.44 15.72 12.63
N LEU A 208 18.30 16.39 12.83
CA LEU A 208 18.12 17.31 13.95
C LEU A 208 18.15 16.51 15.27
N GLY A 209 18.88 17.04 16.25
CA GLY A 209 18.91 16.49 17.60
C GLY A 209 17.58 16.69 18.33
N GLN A 210 17.46 16.06 19.49
CA GLN A 210 16.31 16.27 20.36
C GLN A 210 16.34 17.70 20.93
N PRO A 211 15.26 18.50 20.80
CA PRO A 211 15.19 19.80 21.43
C PRO A 211 15.20 19.62 22.96
N THR A 212 15.95 20.48 23.65
CA THR A 212 15.99 20.48 25.11
C THR A 212 14.76 21.16 25.68
N ASP A 213 14.19 20.58 26.73
CA ASP A 213 13.11 21.22 27.47
C ASP A 213 13.65 22.44 28.24
N GLY A 214 13.06 23.61 27.99
CA GLY A 214 13.46 24.87 28.61
C GLY A 214 12.28 25.85 28.69
N GLY A 215 12.37 26.84 29.58
CA GLY A 215 11.37 27.90 29.69
C GLY A 215 11.38 28.83 28.47
N HIS A 216 10.22 29.37 28.12
CA HIS A 216 10.08 30.34 27.02
C HIS A 216 9.55 31.68 27.54
N LEU A 217 10.10 32.78 27.03
CA LEU A 217 9.57 34.12 27.24
C LEU A 217 8.56 34.47 26.15
N HIS A 218 7.48 35.16 26.51
CA HIS A 218 6.49 35.60 25.54
C HIS A 218 7.11 36.65 24.58
N PRO A 219 7.05 36.48 23.25
CA PRO A 219 7.73 37.36 22.29
C PRO A 219 7.40 38.85 22.46
N LEU A 220 6.12 39.20 22.69
CA LEU A 220 5.72 40.58 22.95
C LEU A 220 6.41 41.19 24.18
N LEU A 221 6.64 40.38 25.23
CA LEU A 221 7.31 40.86 26.44
C LEU A 221 8.81 41.00 26.23
N GLN A 222 9.42 40.20 25.35
CA GLN A 222 10.82 40.38 24.95
C GLN A 222 11.00 41.73 24.23
N VAL A 223 10.14 42.02 23.24
CA VAL A 223 10.14 43.30 22.53
C VAL A 223 9.85 44.46 23.47
N ARG A 224 8.90 44.32 24.39
CA ARG A 224 8.63 45.34 25.43
C ARG A 224 9.87 45.64 26.26
N SER A 225 10.61 44.61 26.67
CA SER A 225 11.85 44.79 27.44
C SER A 225 12.93 45.52 26.63
N GLU A 226 13.05 45.23 25.34
CA GLU A 226 13.98 45.90 24.43
C GLU A 226 13.62 47.38 24.24
N VAL A 227 12.34 47.69 23.95
CA VAL A 227 11.86 49.07 23.82
C VAL A 227 12.07 49.86 25.13
N ARG A 228 11.76 49.23 26.27
CA ARG A 228 11.99 49.83 27.59
C ARG A 228 13.48 50.17 27.78
N GLN A 229 14.37 49.27 27.38
CA GLN A 229 15.81 49.48 27.49
C GLN A 229 16.29 50.66 26.62
N ILE A 230 15.81 50.78 25.39
CA ILE A 230 16.13 51.90 24.49
C ILE A 230 15.78 53.25 25.14
N PHE A 231 14.58 53.39 25.71
CA PHE A 231 14.18 54.64 26.36
C PHE A 231 15.05 54.97 27.59
N LEU A 232 15.40 53.97 28.39
CA LEU A 232 16.30 54.16 29.55
C LEU A 232 17.70 54.61 29.11
N GLU A 233 18.23 54.06 28.02
CA GLU A 233 19.53 54.44 27.44
C GLU A 233 19.53 55.88 26.89
N MET A 234 18.39 56.33 26.38
CA MET A 234 18.19 57.72 25.97
C MET A 234 17.99 58.69 27.15
N GLY A 235 18.00 58.20 28.39
CA GLY A 235 17.83 59.01 29.60
C GLY A 235 16.38 59.33 29.96
N PHE A 236 15.40 58.64 29.37
CA PHE A 236 14.00 58.77 29.77
C PHE A 236 13.70 57.99 31.05
N THR A 237 12.74 58.46 31.83
CA THR A 237 12.23 57.78 33.02
C THR A 237 10.87 57.15 32.73
N GLU A 238 10.66 55.90 33.15
CA GLU A 238 9.40 55.19 32.97
C GLU A 238 8.28 55.81 33.84
N MET A 239 7.18 56.21 33.21
CA MET A 239 6.00 56.77 33.90
C MET A 239 5.09 55.66 34.43
N SER A 240 4.44 55.87 35.58
CA SER A 240 3.48 54.90 36.13
C SER A 240 2.17 54.88 35.34
N THR A 241 1.85 53.73 34.75
CA THR A 241 0.60 53.49 33.99
C THR A 241 -0.26 52.41 34.64
N SER A 242 -0.24 52.31 35.99
CA SER A 242 -0.97 51.28 36.75
C SER A 242 -2.48 51.56 36.84
N ARG A 243 -3.10 52.01 35.74
CA ARG A 243 -4.53 52.30 35.62
C ARG A 243 -5.02 51.86 34.24
N TYR A 244 -5.94 50.89 34.21
CA TYR A 244 -6.62 50.50 32.96
C TYR A 244 -7.90 51.29 32.72
N VAL A 245 -8.54 51.80 33.78
CA VAL A 245 -9.70 52.69 33.68
C VAL A 245 -9.21 54.11 33.90
N GLU A 246 -9.35 54.96 32.89
CA GLU A 246 -9.09 56.39 32.96
C GLU A 246 -10.39 57.18 32.83
N SER A 247 -10.46 58.33 33.49
CA SER A 247 -11.62 59.21 33.34
C SER A 247 -11.61 59.85 31.94
N ALA A 248 -12.80 60.10 31.38
CA ALA A 248 -12.91 60.79 30.09
C ALA A 248 -12.19 62.14 30.09
N PHE A 249 -12.16 62.82 31.24
CA PHE A 249 -11.40 64.03 31.44
C PHE A 249 -9.90 63.84 31.16
N TRP A 250 -9.25 62.83 31.77
CA TRP A 250 -7.81 62.60 31.56
C TRP A 250 -7.49 61.98 30.19
N ASN A 251 -8.39 61.16 29.65
CA ASN A 251 -8.19 60.49 28.37
C ASN A 251 -8.46 61.40 27.16
N PHE A 252 -9.31 62.43 27.30
CA PHE A 252 -9.72 63.30 26.18
C PHE A 252 -9.58 64.80 26.48
N ASP A 253 -10.31 65.33 27.47
CA ASP A 253 -10.38 66.79 27.71
C ASP A 253 -9.00 67.39 28.04
N ALA A 254 -8.21 66.71 28.87
CA ALA A 254 -6.88 67.13 29.29
C ALA A 254 -5.85 67.14 28.13
N LEU A 255 -6.10 66.36 27.08
CA LEU A 255 -5.29 66.32 25.86
C LEU A 255 -5.79 67.32 24.80
N PHE A 256 -6.74 68.19 25.16
CA PHE A 256 -7.36 69.19 24.29
C PHE A 256 -8.13 68.58 23.09
N GLN A 257 -8.63 67.35 23.25
CA GLN A 257 -9.52 66.72 22.29
C GLN A 257 -10.95 67.27 22.45
N PRO A 258 -11.63 67.69 21.37
CA PRO A 258 -12.99 68.22 21.48
C PRO A 258 -13.98 67.21 22.08
N GLN A 259 -14.93 67.66 22.91
CA GLN A 259 -15.94 66.78 23.52
C GLN A 259 -16.91 66.14 22.52
N GLN A 260 -17.04 66.73 21.34
CA GLN A 260 -17.82 66.19 20.24
C GLN A 260 -16.99 65.33 19.29
N HIS A 261 -15.73 65.03 19.66
CA HIS A 261 -14.85 64.20 18.84
C HIS A 261 -15.39 62.75 18.78
N PRO A 262 -15.41 62.13 17.58
CA PRO A 262 -16.05 60.82 17.38
C PRO A 262 -15.20 59.61 17.83
N ALA A 263 -13.90 59.81 18.10
CA ALA A 263 -12.98 58.78 18.62
C ALA A 263 -12.92 58.78 20.15
#